data_AF-A0A6M0H4D5-F1
#
_entry.id   AF-A0A6M0H4D5-F1
#
_cell.length_a   1.000
_cell.length_b   1.000
_cell.length_c   1.000
_cell.angle_alpha   90.00
_cell.angle_beta   90.00
_cell.angle_gamma   90.00
#
_symmetry.space_group_name_H-M   'P 1'
#
loop_
_entity.id
_entity.type
_entity.pdbx_description
1 polymer ?
#
loop_
_entity_poly.entity_id
_entity_poly.type
_entity_poly.pdbx_seq_one_letter_code
_entity_poly.pdbx_strand_id
1 'polypeptide(L)'
;MKVNKEQVLENFKKGPSVTYLLIMINIIMYIITAFTSFYYFHGGILNIDTRAIIVLGGMVNLLVKNGEYYRLFTAGFLHASVLHLTLNMIALNAIGSIVEKILGKGKFIIIYILSLMFASYGSYVVANVKLGVGISVGASGAIFGLLGSLLIIVFLNKKIFGKTVLRGITEVIVVNLLIGFFVPNIDITAHIIGGIVGAIITFIIIIIERKKLRKQ
;
A
#
# COMPACT_ATOMS: atom_id res chain seq x y z
N MET A 1 -21.87 12.60 -4.40
CA MET A 1 -20.86 13.00 -5.41
C MET A 1 -21.54 13.56 -6.65
N LYS A 2 -21.18 14.75 -7.14
CA LYS A 2 -21.04 14.93 -8.60
C LYS A 2 -19.57 14.66 -8.90
N VAL A 3 -19.10 13.42 -8.69
CA VAL A 3 -17.92 13.02 -9.46
C VAL A 3 -18.38 13.08 -10.90
N ASN A 4 -17.56 13.67 -11.75
CA ASN A 4 -17.86 13.73 -13.15
C ASN A 4 -18.05 12.27 -13.64
N LYS A 5 -19.32 11.88 -13.84
CA LYS A 5 -19.68 10.50 -14.21
C LYS A 5 -18.99 10.13 -15.51
N GLU A 6 -18.84 11.08 -16.43
CA GLU A 6 -18.15 10.89 -17.70
C GLU A 6 -16.68 10.58 -17.47
N GLN A 7 -16.00 11.31 -16.58
CA GLN A 7 -14.60 11.06 -16.24
C GLN A 7 -14.40 9.68 -15.61
N VAL A 8 -15.31 9.25 -14.72
CA VAL A 8 -15.23 7.89 -14.14
C VAL A 8 -15.45 6.85 -15.23
N LEU A 9 -16.48 7.00 -16.06
CA LEU A 9 -16.74 6.07 -17.16
C LEU A 9 -15.55 5.99 -18.12
N GLU A 10 -14.89 7.11 -18.40
CA GLU A 10 -13.67 7.16 -19.21
C GLU A 10 -12.51 6.40 -18.54
N ASN A 11 -12.30 6.59 -17.23
CA ASN A 11 -11.28 5.85 -16.49
C ASN A 11 -11.55 4.33 -16.49
N PHE A 12 -12.82 3.92 -16.39
CA PHE A 12 -13.22 2.53 -16.48
C PHE A 12 -12.91 1.94 -17.87
N LYS A 13 -13.10 2.70 -18.95
CA LYS A 13 -12.72 2.30 -20.32
C LYS A 13 -11.20 2.17 -20.49
N LYS A 14 -10.43 3.11 -19.94
CA LYS A 14 -8.95 3.12 -20.04
C LYS A 14 -8.28 2.01 -19.20
N GLY A 15 -8.96 1.50 -18.18
CA GLY A 15 -8.43 0.47 -17.30
C GLY A 15 -7.38 0.98 -16.29
N PRO A 16 -7.00 0.17 -15.30
CA PRO A 16 -6.16 0.58 -14.17
C PRO A 16 -4.67 0.41 -14.48
N SER A 17 -4.18 1.17 -15.45
CA SER A 17 -2.80 1.05 -15.96
C SER A 17 -1.72 1.25 -14.89
N VAL A 18 -1.93 2.12 -13.91
CA VAL A 18 -0.92 2.39 -12.88
C VAL A 18 -0.88 1.23 -11.89
N THR A 19 -2.02 0.67 -11.54
CA THR A 19 -2.11 -0.54 -10.70
C THR A 19 -1.32 -1.68 -11.32
N TYR A 20 -1.49 -1.94 -12.63
CA TYR A 20 -0.73 -2.97 -13.33
C TYR A 20 0.76 -2.65 -13.45
N LEU A 21 1.13 -1.38 -13.67
CA LEU A 21 2.52 -0.96 -13.64
C LEU A 21 3.17 -1.23 -12.28
N LEU A 22 2.50 -0.91 -11.18
CA LEU A 22 2.99 -1.18 -9.83
C LEU A 22 3.10 -2.69 -9.58
N ILE A 23 2.14 -3.49 -10.03
CA ILE A 23 2.22 -4.97 -9.93
C ILE A 23 3.45 -5.48 -10.68
N MET A 24 3.66 -5.01 -11.92
CA MET A 24 4.81 -5.39 -12.73
C MET A 24 6.13 -5.01 -12.05
N ILE A 25 6.24 -3.81 -11.49
CA ILE A 25 7.42 -3.36 -10.74
C ILE A 25 7.70 -4.29 -9.56
N ASN A 26 6.69 -4.64 -8.76
CA ASN A 26 6.84 -5.54 -7.61
C ASN A 26 7.28 -6.95 -8.04
N ILE A 27 6.75 -7.47 -9.14
CA ILE A 27 7.16 -8.77 -9.70
C ILE A 27 8.62 -8.72 -10.16
N ILE A 28 9.02 -7.69 -10.91
CA ILE A 28 10.41 -7.51 -11.37
C ILE A 28 11.35 -7.41 -10.17
N MET A 29 11.00 -6.60 -9.17
CA MET A 29 11.80 -6.45 -7.95
C MET A 29 11.90 -7.77 -7.17
N TYR A 30 10.84 -8.58 -7.13
CA TYR A 30 10.92 -9.91 -6.54
C TYR A 30 11.87 -10.84 -7.30
N ILE A 31 11.82 -10.83 -8.64
CA ILE A 31 12.72 -11.63 -9.48
C ILE A 31 14.18 -11.23 -9.23
N ILE A 32 14.47 -9.92 -9.18
CA ILE A 32 15.81 -9.40 -8.85
C ILE A 32 16.23 -9.89 -7.47
N THR A 33 15.34 -9.76 -6.47
CA THR A 33 15.62 -10.17 -5.09
C THR A 33 15.84 -11.69 -4.97
N ALA A 34 15.05 -12.49 -5.69
CA ALA A 34 15.19 -13.94 -5.75
C ALA A 34 16.51 -14.36 -6.41
N PHE A 35 16.89 -13.71 -7.50
CA PHE A 35 18.19 -13.92 -8.14
C PHE A 35 19.33 -13.57 -7.17
N THR A 36 19.26 -12.41 -6.50
CA THR A 36 20.27 -11.99 -5.53
C THR A 36 20.38 -12.96 -4.36
N SER A 37 19.24 -13.41 -3.82
CA SER A 37 19.15 -14.43 -2.76
C SER A 37 19.83 -15.73 -3.16
N PHE A 38 19.50 -16.25 -4.34
CA PHE A 38 20.05 -17.51 -4.83
C PHE A 38 21.54 -17.40 -5.17
N TYR A 39 21.91 -16.42 -5.99
CA TYR A 39 23.25 -16.33 -6.59
C TYR A 39 24.33 -15.86 -5.60
N TYR A 40 24.06 -14.82 -4.81
CA TYR A 40 25.08 -14.25 -3.92
C TYR A 40 25.04 -14.83 -2.51
N PHE A 41 23.86 -15.24 -2.04
CA PHE A 41 23.67 -15.65 -0.65
C PHE A 41 23.37 -17.14 -0.48
N HIS A 42 23.27 -17.91 -1.57
CA HIS A 42 22.92 -19.32 -1.58
C HIS A 42 21.58 -19.61 -0.85
N GLY A 43 20.67 -18.64 -0.92
CA GLY A 43 19.35 -18.68 -0.33
C GLY A 43 18.27 -19.21 -1.28
N GLY A 44 17.03 -19.23 -0.80
CA GLY A 44 15.87 -19.67 -1.58
C GLY A 44 15.32 -18.60 -2.52
N ILE A 45 14.54 -19.05 -3.52
CA ILE A 45 13.77 -18.18 -4.43
C ILE A 45 12.29 -18.05 -4.02
N LEU A 46 11.77 -19.00 -3.24
CA LEU A 46 10.39 -18.98 -2.73
C LEU A 46 10.30 -18.26 -1.38
N ASN A 47 11.31 -18.45 -0.54
CA ASN A 47 11.54 -17.73 0.70
C ASN A 47 12.91 -17.09 0.60
N ILE A 48 12.94 -15.77 0.61
CA ILE A 48 14.09 -14.96 0.26
C ILE A 48 15.05 -14.87 1.45
N ASP A 49 16.36 -15.00 1.19
CA ASP A 49 17.38 -14.72 2.19
C ASP A 49 17.32 -13.26 2.60
N THR A 50 17.27 -13.03 3.91
CA THR A 50 17.14 -11.70 4.49
C THR A 50 18.26 -10.75 4.06
N ARG A 51 19.48 -11.25 3.79
CA ARG A 51 20.62 -10.44 3.31
C ARG A 51 20.35 -9.85 1.93
N ALA A 52 19.68 -10.58 1.04
CA ALA A 52 19.28 -10.06 -0.27
C ALA A 52 18.32 -8.87 -0.14
N ILE A 53 17.35 -8.99 0.78
CA ILE A 53 16.40 -7.91 1.10
C ILE A 53 17.15 -6.68 1.64
N ILE A 54 18.07 -6.87 2.59
CA ILE A 54 18.82 -5.76 3.17
C ILE A 54 19.65 -5.03 2.11
N VAL A 55 20.39 -5.76 1.27
CA VAL A 55 21.24 -5.15 0.23
C VAL A 55 20.42 -4.39 -0.82
N LEU A 56 19.21 -4.87 -1.15
CA LEU A 56 18.34 -4.23 -2.12
C LEU A 56 17.45 -3.11 -1.55
N GLY A 57 17.66 -2.72 -0.30
CA GLY A 57 16.99 -1.55 0.29
C GLY A 57 15.77 -1.88 1.16
N GLY A 58 15.71 -3.07 1.76
CA GLY A 58 14.73 -3.40 2.80
C GLY A 58 14.86 -2.47 4.00
N MET A 59 13.76 -2.23 4.71
CA MET A 59 13.75 -1.29 5.83
C MET A 59 14.41 -1.94 7.03
N VAL A 60 15.54 -1.36 7.44
CA VAL A 60 16.30 -1.71 8.64
C VAL A 60 16.46 -0.43 9.46
N ASN A 61 15.94 -0.42 10.68
CA ASN A 61 15.91 0.80 11.51
C ASN A 61 17.29 1.43 11.70
N LEU A 62 18.32 0.61 11.96
CA LEU A 62 19.68 1.11 12.17
C LEU A 62 20.23 1.82 10.92
N LEU A 63 19.98 1.28 9.73
CA LEU A 63 20.47 1.87 8.48
C LEU A 63 19.72 3.16 8.13
N VAL A 64 18.41 3.21 8.38
CA VAL A 64 17.62 4.44 8.25
C VAL A 64 18.13 5.51 9.20
N LYS A 65 18.43 5.15 10.45
CA LYS A 65 19.03 6.06 11.44
C LYS A 65 20.40 6.59 11.01
N ASN A 66 21.16 5.80 10.25
CA ASN A 66 22.46 6.17 9.68
C ASN A 66 22.36 6.92 8.34
N GLY A 67 21.16 7.36 7.94
CA GLY A 67 20.96 8.22 6.77
C GLY A 67 20.47 7.51 5.51
N GLU A 68 20.23 6.20 5.54
CA GLU A 68 19.70 5.44 4.39
C GLU A 68 18.18 5.60 4.23
N TYR A 69 17.69 6.84 4.15
CA TYR A 69 16.26 7.17 4.11
C TYR A 69 15.52 6.62 2.88
N TYR A 70 16.25 6.32 1.79
CA TYR A 70 15.67 5.71 0.60
C TYR A 70 14.97 4.38 0.92
N ARG A 71 15.39 3.69 1.99
CA ARG A 71 14.78 2.44 2.49
C ARG A 71 13.31 2.61 2.89
N LEU A 72 12.90 3.80 3.29
CA LEU A 72 11.48 4.10 3.58
C LEU A 72 10.60 3.96 2.32
N PHE A 73 11.20 4.12 1.14
CA PHE A 73 10.53 3.98 -0.14
C PHE A 73 10.78 2.59 -0.77
N THR A 74 12.05 2.16 -0.87
CA THR A 74 12.41 0.92 -1.59
C THR A 74 11.85 -0.33 -0.93
N ALA A 75 11.75 -0.35 0.41
CA ALA A 75 11.21 -1.50 1.14
C ALA A 75 9.77 -1.85 0.73
N GLY A 76 8.98 -0.87 0.28
CA GLY A 76 7.61 -1.08 -0.18
C GLY A 76 7.49 -1.88 -1.49
N PHE A 77 8.61 -2.16 -2.17
CA PHE A 77 8.66 -2.94 -3.41
C PHE A 77 9.37 -4.30 -3.26
N LEU A 78 9.87 -4.61 -2.06
CA LEU A 78 10.52 -5.88 -1.75
C LEU A 78 9.54 -6.82 -1.03
N HIS A 79 9.70 -8.13 -1.21
CA HIS A 79 8.86 -9.12 -0.53
C HIS A 79 9.70 -10.31 -0.05
N ALA A 80 9.38 -10.80 1.14
CA ALA A 80 10.13 -11.88 1.80
C ALA A 80 9.85 -13.29 1.24
N SER A 81 8.73 -13.47 0.53
CA SER A 81 8.37 -14.75 -0.07
C SER A 81 7.42 -14.57 -1.26
N VAL A 82 7.31 -15.63 -2.07
CA VAL A 82 6.40 -15.66 -3.23
C VAL A 82 4.93 -15.58 -2.80
N LEU A 83 4.60 -16.17 -1.64
CA LEU A 83 3.26 -16.07 -1.06
C LEU A 83 2.96 -14.63 -0.63
N HIS A 84 3.92 -13.98 0.04
CA HIS A 84 3.77 -12.59 0.45
C HIS A 84 3.58 -11.66 -0.75
N LEU A 85 4.38 -11.84 -1.82
CA LEU A 85 4.19 -11.11 -3.08
C LEU A 85 2.80 -11.37 -3.67
N THR A 86 2.42 -12.63 -3.85
CA THR A 86 1.16 -13.02 -4.48
C THR A 86 -0.04 -12.40 -3.77
N LEU A 87 -0.10 -12.48 -2.45
CA LEU A 87 -1.19 -11.90 -1.66
C LEU A 87 -1.26 -10.37 -1.81
N ASN A 88 -0.11 -9.68 -1.81
CA ASN A 88 -0.07 -8.24 -2.06
C ASN A 88 -0.52 -7.89 -3.47
N MET A 89 -0.14 -8.64 -4.50
CA MET A 89 -0.52 -8.35 -5.89
C MET A 89 -2.01 -8.60 -6.13
N ILE A 90 -2.58 -9.64 -5.52
CA ILE A 90 -4.04 -9.88 -5.54
C ILE A 90 -4.77 -8.71 -4.88
N ALA A 91 -4.33 -8.28 -3.69
CA ALA A 91 -4.94 -7.17 -2.97
C ALA A 91 -4.77 -5.83 -3.71
N LEU A 92 -3.58 -5.56 -4.26
CA LEU A 92 -3.29 -4.36 -5.04
C LEU A 92 -4.15 -4.33 -6.31
N ASN A 93 -4.31 -5.46 -6.99
CA ASN A 93 -5.19 -5.53 -8.15
C ASN A 93 -6.64 -5.25 -7.77
N ALA A 94 -7.15 -5.91 -6.73
CA ALA A 94 -8.54 -5.79 -6.30
C ALA A 94 -8.89 -4.36 -5.84
N ILE A 95 -8.09 -3.80 -4.94
CA ILE A 95 -8.35 -2.50 -4.32
C ILE A 95 -7.83 -1.36 -5.19
N GLY A 96 -6.61 -1.50 -5.70
CA GLY A 96 -5.97 -0.45 -6.49
C GLY A 96 -6.71 -0.15 -7.77
N SER A 97 -7.19 -1.18 -8.48
CA SER A 97 -7.97 -0.98 -9.70
C SER A 97 -9.25 -0.19 -9.45
N ILE A 98 -9.92 -0.41 -8.32
CA ILE A 98 -11.15 0.31 -7.96
C ILE A 98 -10.81 1.78 -7.66
N VAL A 99 -9.81 2.02 -6.82
CA VAL A 99 -9.42 3.39 -6.42
C VAL A 99 -8.90 4.19 -7.63
N GLU A 100 -8.08 3.59 -8.50
CA GLU A 100 -7.58 4.24 -9.72
C GLU A 100 -8.70 4.61 -10.67
N LYS A 101 -9.69 3.73 -10.87
CA LYS A 101 -10.83 4.02 -11.75
C LYS A 101 -11.73 5.13 -11.20
N ILE A 102 -11.93 5.18 -9.88
CA ILE A 102 -12.78 6.20 -9.24
C ILE A 102 -12.08 7.56 -9.21
N LEU A 103 -10.81 7.61 -8.80
CA LEU A 103 -10.10 8.87 -8.56
C LEU A 103 -9.26 9.34 -9.75
N GLY A 104 -8.90 8.44 -10.66
CA GLY A 104 -7.94 8.67 -11.73
C GLY A 104 -6.48 8.47 -11.29
N LYS A 105 -5.60 8.35 -12.28
CA LYS A 105 -4.19 7.96 -12.14
C LYS A 105 -3.40 8.85 -11.17
N GLY A 106 -3.46 10.18 -11.33
CA GLY A 106 -2.63 11.10 -10.55
C GLY A 106 -2.92 11.05 -9.04
N LYS A 107 -4.20 11.04 -8.67
CA LYS A 107 -4.62 10.96 -7.26
C LYS A 107 -4.29 9.59 -6.66
N PHE A 108 -4.49 8.53 -7.43
CA PHE A 108 -4.11 7.17 -7.04
C PHE A 108 -2.62 7.09 -6.72
N ILE A 109 -1.75 7.62 -7.58
CA ILE A 109 -0.29 7.64 -7.36
C ILE A 109 0.05 8.37 -6.06
N ILE A 110 -0.53 9.55 -5.84
CA ILE A 110 -0.29 10.34 -4.61
C ILE A 110 -0.67 9.55 -3.37
N ILE A 111 -1.87 8.94 -3.36
CA ILE A 111 -2.34 8.13 -2.23
C ILE A 111 -1.40 6.94 -2.00
N TYR A 112 -1.05 6.20 -3.05
CA TYR A 112 -0.20 5.02 -2.95
C TYR A 112 1.18 5.37 -2.38
N ILE A 113 1.87 6.34 -2.98
CA ILE A 113 3.25 6.70 -2.64
C ILE A 113 3.34 7.30 -1.23
N LEU A 114 2.44 8.22 -0.88
CA LEU A 114 2.44 8.81 0.46
C LEU A 114 2.08 7.76 1.52
N SER A 115 1.08 6.92 1.28
CA SER A 115 0.73 5.85 2.24
C SER A 115 1.89 4.88 2.43
N LEU A 116 2.61 4.53 1.37
CA LEU A 116 3.83 3.71 1.43
C LEU A 116 4.89 4.35 2.32
N MET A 117 5.26 5.61 2.04
CA MET A 117 6.33 6.30 2.76
C MET A 117 5.99 6.52 4.24
N PHE A 118 4.76 6.97 4.54
CA PHE A 118 4.33 7.21 5.92
C PHE A 118 4.12 5.92 6.70
N ALA A 119 3.67 4.84 6.06
CA ALA A 119 3.61 3.52 6.69
C ALA A 119 5.02 3.07 7.12
N SER A 120 6.00 3.10 6.21
CA SER A 120 7.40 2.76 6.52
C SER A 120 7.98 3.65 7.62
N TYR A 121 7.74 4.96 7.55
CA TYR A 121 8.20 5.91 8.55
C TYR A 121 7.54 5.67 9.92
N GLY A 122 6.25 5.37 9.93
CA GLY A 122 5.52 5.03 11.13
C GLY A 122 6.06 3.77 11.81
N SER A 123 6.31 2.73 11.04
CA SER A 123 6.97 1.51 11.51
C SER A 123 8.36 1.79 12.05
N TYR A 124 9.15 2.63 11.37
CA TYR A 124 10.46 3.08 11.84
C TYR A 124 10.36 3.73 13.23
N VAL A 125 9.44 4.68 13.41
CA VAL A 125 9.29 5.40 14.69
C VAL A 125 8.89 4.44 15.81
N VAL A 126 7.89 3.58 15.59
CA VAL A 126 7.40 2.65 16.63
C VAL A 126 8.42 1.57 16.97
N ALA A 127 9.12 1.03 15.98
CA ALA A 127 10.10 -0.03 16.21
C ALA A 127 11.34 0.48 16.95
N ASN A 128 11.76 1.73 16.74
CA ASN A 128 12.81 2.37 17.55
C ASN A 128 12.41 2.50 19.03
N VAL A 129 11.14 2.81 19.32
CA VAL A 129 10.63 2.88 20.70
C VAL A 129 10.62 1.50 21.36
N LYS A 130 10.37 0.43 20.59
CA LYS A 130 10.29 -0.94 21.10
C LYS A 130 11.64 -1.69 21.14
N LEU A 131 12.75 -1.04 20.78
CA LEU A 131 14.09 -1.67 20.64
C LEU A 131 14.08 -2.91 19.72
N GLY A 132 13.18 -2.95 18.74
CA GLY A 132 13.02 -4.09 17.84
C GLY A 132 13.99 -4.05 16.66
N VAL A 133 14.75 -5.13 16.47
CA VAL A 133 15.55 -5.38 15.26
C VAL A 133 14.67 -6.15 14.26
N GLY A 134 13.71 -5.44 13.65
CA GLY A 134 12.83 -5.98 12.63
C GLY A 134 13.19 -5.47 11.24
N ILE A 135 13.03 -6.31 10.23
CA ILE A 135 13.08 -5.91 8.82
C ILE A 135 11.65 -5.79 8.33
N SER A 136 11.29 -4.63 7.81
CA SER A 136 9.96 -4.39 7.24
C SER A 136 10.06 -4.28 5.71
N VAL A 137 9.18 -4.97 5.01
CA VAL A 137 9.09 -4.96 3.54
C VAL A 137 7.66 -5.21 3.08
N GLY A 138 7.35 -4.80 1.85
CA GLY A 138 6.13 -5.14 1.13
C GLY A 138 5.23 -3.95 0.86
N ALA A 139 4.40 -4.09 -0.16
CA ALA A 139 3.47 -3.05 -0.61
C ALA A 139 2.28 -2.83 0.35
N SER A 140 2.14 -3.66 1.38
CA SER A 140 0.92 -3.74 2.20
C SER A 140 0.53 -2.44 2.91
N GLY A 141 1.49 -1.63 3.36
CA GLY A 141 1.21 -0.30 3.92
C GLY A 141 0.51 0.62 2.91
N ALA A 142 0.95 0.60 1.65
CA ALA A 142 0.31 1.36 0.57
C ALA A 142 -1.08 0.81 0.24
N ILE A 143 -1.24 -0.52 0.21
CA ILE A 143 -2.52 -1.20 -0.03
C ILE A 143 -3.52 -0.86 1.08
N PHE A 144 -3.08 -0.83 2.33
CA PHE A 144 -3.92 -0.36 3.44
C PHE A 144 -4.33 1.10 3.26
N GLY A 145 -3.44 1.97 2.75
CA GLY A 145 -3.81 3.32 2.34
C GLY A 145 -4.89 3.36 1.26
N LEU A 146 -4.83 2.46 0.28
CA LEU A 146 -5.89 2.31 -0.73
C LEU A 146 -7.20 1.80 -0.10
N LEU A 147 -7.15 0.89 0.87
CA LEU A 147 -8.32 0.46 1.64
C LEU A 147 -8.93 1.62 2.45
N GLY A 148 -8.11 2.42 3.13
CA GLY A 148 -8.56 3.62 3.85
C GLY A 148 -9.18 4.66 2.91
N SER A 149 -8.59 4.85 1.73
CA SER A 149 -9.14 5.67 0.66
C SER A 149 -10.53 5.16 0.23
N LEU A 150 -10.65 3.86 -0.05
CA LEU A 150 -11.91 3.24 -0.46
C LEU A 150 -12.98 3.35 0.63
N LEU A 151 -12.60 3.17 1.90
CA LEU A 151 -13.49 3.34 3.05
C LEU A 151 -14.08 4.76 3.07
N ILE A 152 -13.27 5.80 2.89
CA ILE A 152 -13.72 7.19 2.86
C ILE A 152 -14.62 7.46 1.65
N ILE A 153 -14.26 6.95 0.47
CA ILE A 153 -15.09 7.09 -0.75
C ILE A 153 -16.48 6.52 -0.50
N VAL A 154 -16.56 5.30 0.03
CA VAL A 154 -17.82 4.61 0.27
C VAL A 154 -18.60 5.27 1.41
N PHE A 155 -17.94 5.62 2.52
CA PHE A 155 -18.57 6.29 3.66
C PHE A 155 -19.24 7.60 3.26
N LEU A 156 -18.54 8.45 2.51
CA LEU A 156 -19.06 9.74 2.03
C LEU A 156 -20.14 9.60 0.95
N ASN A 157 -20.30 8.40 0.37
CA ASN A 157 -21.28 8.11 -0.67
C ASN A 157 -22.16 6.89 -0.31
N LYS A 158 -22.42 6.68 0.98
CA LYS A 158 -23.20 5.53 1.49
C LYS A 158 -24.58 5.35 0.87
N LYS A 159 -25.19 6.43 0.36
CA LYS A 159 -26.48 6.36 -0.37
C LYS A 159 -26.36 5.70 -1.75
N ILE A 160 -25.17 5.71 -2.34
CA ILE A 160 -24.89 5.13 -3.67
C ILE A 160 -24.41 3.69 -3.51
N PHE A 161 -23.45 3.45 -2.63
CA PHE A 161 -22.82 2.14 -2.46
C PHE A 161 -23.56 1.21 -1.47
N GLY A 162 -24.43 1.77 -0.63
CA GLY A 162 -25.14 1.03 0.40
C GLY A 162 -24.30 0.68 1.63
N LYS A 163 -24.98 0.24 2.69
CA LYS A 163 -24.34 -0.15 3.97
C LYS A 163 -23.55 -1.46 3.87
N THR A 164 -23.96 -2.37 2.99
CA THR A 164 -23.31 -3.68 2.81
C THR A 164 -21.88 -3.55 2.31
N VAL A 165 -21.64 -2.69 1.30
CA VAL A 165 -20.29 -2.44 0.77
C VAL A 165 -19.40 -1.79 1.83
N LEU A 166 -19.94 -0.81 2.57
CA LEU A 166 -19.21 -0.17 3.67
C LEU A 166 -18.78 -1.19 4.74
N ARG A 167 -19.71 -2.08 5.12
CA ARG A 167 -19.46 -3.15 6.08
C ARG A 167 -18.38 -4.10 5.57
N GLY A 168 -18.47 -4.56 4.33
CA GLY A 168 -17.47 -5.47 3.74
C GLY A 168 -16.06 -4.90 3.72
N ILE A 169 -15.89 -3.63 3.33
CA ILE A 169 -14.57 -2.96 3.39
C ILE A 169 -14.06 -2.86 4.82
N THR A 170 -14.94 -2.52 5.76
CA THR A 170 -14.60 -2.42 7.18
C THR A 170 -14.17 -3.77 7.74
N GLU A 171 -14.89 -4.84 7.41
CA GLU A 171 -14.56 -6.21 7.81
C GLU A 171 -13.20 -6.65 7.25
N VAL A 172 -12.90 -6.37 5.97
CA VAL A 172 -11.59 -6.66 5.37
C VAL A 172 -10.47 -5.96 6.14
N ILE A 173 -10.63 -4.67 6.47
CA ILE A 173 -9.64 -3.91 7.24
C ILE A 173 -9.45 -4.55 8.62
N VAL A 174 -10.54 -4.78 9.36
CA VAL A 174 -10.49 -5.34 10.72
C VAL A 174 -9.85 -6.72 10.74
N VAL A 175 -10.24 -7.62 9.82
CA VAL A 175 -9.69 -8.97 9.74
C VAL A 175 -8.19 -8.93 9.44
N ASN A 176 -7.73 -8.10 8.49
CA ASN A 176 -6.30 -8.00 8.20
C ASN A 176 -5.51 -7.40 9.36
N LEU A 177 -6.08 -6.44 10.12
CA LEU A 177 -5.45 -5.92 11.33
C LEU A 177 -5.37 -6.96 12.44
N LEU A 178 -6.42 -7.78 12.62
CA LEU A 178 -6.40 -8.90 13.57
C LEU A 178 -5.35 -9.94 13.18
N ILE A 179 -5.29 -10.30 11.89
CA ILE A 179 -4.24 -11.18 11.37
C ILE A 179 -2.86 -10.58 11.66
N GLY A 180 -2.66 -9.30 11.38
CA GLY A 180 -1.39 -8.62 11.65
C GLY A 180 -1.04 -8.51 13.14
N PHE A 181 -2.04 -8.57 14.03
CA PHE A 181 -1.83 -8.59 15.47
C PHE A 181 -1.39 -9.96 15.98
N PHE A 182 -1.97 -11.05 15.44
CA PHE A 182 -1.71 -12.41 15.91
C PHE A 182 -0.61 -13.14 15.16
N VAL A 183 -0.35 -12.81 13.89
CA VAL A 183 0.65 -13.48 13.07
C VAL A 183 1.99 -12.74 13.15
N PRO A 184 3.06 -13.40 13.62
CA PRO A 184 4.39 -12.79 13.67
C PRO A 184 4.89 -12.35 12.30
N ASN A 185 5.79 -11.36 12.28
CA ASN A 185 6.40 -10.79 11.08
C ASN A 185 5.45 -10.02 10.15
N ILE A 186 4.21 -9.75 10.57
CA ILE A 186 3.33 -8.79 9.90
C ILE A 186 3.47 -7.43 10.56
N ASP A 187 3.74 -6.41 9.76
CA ASP A 187 3.87 -5.04 10.23
C ASP A 187 2.49 -4.37 10.39
N ILE A 188 1.83 -4.62 11.52
CA ILE A 188 0.55 -3.99 11.85
C ILE A 188 0.65 -2.45 11.93
N THR A 189 1.82 -1.91 12.29
CA THR A 189 2.02 -0.47 12.38
C THR A 189 1.95 0.17 11.00
N ALA A 190 2.60 -0.44 10.01
CA ALA A 190 2.52 -0.02 8.62
C ALA A 190 1.08 -0.06 8.10
N HIS A 191 0.31 -1.09 8.45
CA HIS A 191 -1.09 -1.23 8.04
C HIS A 191 -1.98 -0.12 8.60
N ILE A 192 -1.89 0.13 9.91
CA ILE A 192 -2.67 1.18 10.58
C ILE A 192 -2.33 2.56 10.00
N ILE A 193 -1.04 2.89 9.93
CA ILE A 193 -0.60 4.23 9.51
C ILE A 193 -0.89 4.43 8.03
N GLY A 194 -0.62 3.43 7.18
CA GLY A 194 -0.99 3.46 5.77
C GLY A 194 -2.47 3.74 5.59
N GLY A 195 -3.33 2.98 6.27
CA GLY A 195 -4.79 3.15 6.22
C GLY A 195 -5.27 4.54 6.63
N ILE A 196 -4.73 5.08 7.73
CA ILE A 196 -5.06 6.43 8.21
C ILE A 196 -4.62 7.49 7.19
N VAL A 197 -3.39 7.40 6.69
CA VAL A 197 -2.84 8.36 5.72
C VAL A 197 -3.65 8.38 4.43
N GLY A 198 -3.95 7.20 3.88
CA GLY A 198 -4.78 7.09 2.68
C GLY A 198 -6.19 7.64 2.87
N ALA A 199 -6.81 7.39 4.03
CA ALA A 199 -8.11 7.96 4.38
C ALA A 199 -8.07 9.49 4.43
N ILE A 200 -7.08 10.07 5.11
CA ILE A 200 -6.92 11.53 5.24
C ILE A 200 -6.69 12.19 3.89
N ILE A 201 -5.76 11.67 3.07
CA ILE A 201 -5.46 12.22 1.75
C ILE A 201 -6.71 12.22 0.87
N THR A 202 -7.43 11.10 0.84
CA THR A 202 -8.66 10.98 0.04
C THR A 202 -9.75 11.92 0.52
N PHE A 203 -9.90 12.10 1.83
CA PHE A 203 -10.85 13.07 2.40
C PHE A 203 -10.53 14.50 1.95
N ILE A 204 -9.26 14.90 2.02
CA ILE A 204 -8.78 16.23 1.57
C ILE A 204 -9.05 16.43 0.09
N ILE A 205 -8.69 15.46 -0.75
CA ILE A 205 -8.94 15.47 -2.20
C ILE A 205 -10.42 15.72 -2.48
N ILE A 206 -11.31 14.94 -1.85
CA ILE A 206 -12.75 15.06 -2.07
C ILE A 206 -13.28 16.43 -1.65
N ILE A 207 -12.78 17.00 -0.55
CA ILE A 207 -13.18 18.35 -0.11
C ILE A 207 -12.77 19.40 -1.14
N ILE A 208 -11.53 19.34 -1.66
CA ILE A 208 -11.02 20.29 -2.64
C ILE A 208 -11.87 20.25 -3.91
N GLU A 209 -12.20 19.05 -4.40
CA GLU A 209 -13.02 18.90 -5.61
C GLU A 209 -14.45 19.42 -5.42
N ARG A 210 -15.05 19.20 -4.25
CA ARG A 210 -16.36 19.76 -3.91
C ARG A 210 -16.35 21.28 -3.91
N LYS A 211 -15.28 21.92 -3.44
CA LYS A 211 -15.15 23.38 -3.46
C LYS A 211 -15.02 23.92 -4.90
N LYS A 212 -14.29 23.23 -5.78
CA LYS A 212 -14.16 23.62 -7.20
C LYS A 212 -15.50 23.59 -7.94
N LEU A 213 -16.29 22.52 -7.74
CA LEU A 213 -17.60 22.37 -8.38
C LEU A 213 -18.68 23.34 -7.88
N ARG A 214 -18.51 23.93 -6.68
CA ARG A 214 -19.43 24.97 -6.17
C ARG A 214 -19.13 26.37 -6.69
N LYS A 215 -17.94 26.57 -7.27
CA LYS A 215 -17.49 27.84 -7.85
C LYS A 215 -17.73 27.92 -9.37
N GLN A 216 -18.18 26.83 -9.98
CA GLN A 216 -18.64 26.74 -11.36
C GLN A 216 -20.16 26.82 -11.38
#